data_AF-A0A0S3QSA6-F1
#
_entry.id   AF-A0A0S3QSA6-F1
#
_cell.length_a   1.000
_cell.length_b   1.000
_cell.length_c   1.000
_cell.angle_alpha   90.00
_cell.angle_beta   90.00
_cell.angle_gamma   90.00
#
_symmetry.space_group_name_H-M   'P 1'
#
loop_
_entity.id
_entity.type
_entity.pdbx_description
1 polymer ?
#
loop_
_entity_poly.entity_id
_entity_poly.type
_entity_poly.pdbx_seq_one_letter_code
_entity_poly.pdbx_strand_id
1 'polypeptide(L)' 'MDMMEKVRLINEAMEHVDSRYRLSVILFKRARAINQGDQPLATAKSQKEYFIALNEFLKGYIQWKDPSEGEWRKVK' A
#
# COMPACT_ATOMS: atom_id res chain seq x y z
N MET A 1 -4.24 6.21 -15.37
CA MET A 1 -4.87 5.03 -14.74
C MET A 1 -6.37 5.23 -14.75
N ASP A 2 -7.06 4.41 -15.54
CA ASP A 2 -8.52 4.46 -15.67
C ASP A 2 -9.22 3.83 -14.45
N MET A 3 -10.55 3.88 -14.41
CA MET A 3 -11.35 3.36 -13.29
C MET A 3 -11.28 1.83 -13.15
N MET A 4 -11.34 1.10 -14.26
CA MET A 4 -11.27 -0.36 -14.28
C MET A 4 -9.90 -0.85 -13.81
N GLU A 5 -8.83 -0.17 -14.22
CA GLU A 5 -7.47 -0.47 -13.74
C GLU A 5 -7.38 -0.30 -12.20
N LYS A 6 -8.00 0.74 -11.64
CA LYS A 6 -8.07 0.94 -10.18
C LYS A 6 -8.82 -0.18 -9.47
N VAL A 7 -9.99 -0.54 -9.97
CA VAL A 7 -10.81 -1.61 -9.38
C VAL A 7 -10.07 -2.94 -9.42
N ARG A 8 -9.39 -3.25 -10.54
CA ARG A 8 -8.57 -4.46 -10.68
C ARG A 8 -7.46 -4.52 -9.63
N LEU A 9 -6.68 -3.45 -9.48
CA LEU A 9 -5.57 -3.41 -8.50
C LEU A 9 -6.06 -3.54 -7.05
N ILE A 10 -7.21 -2.98 -6.72
CA ILE A 10 -7.80 -3.13 -5.38
C ILE A 10 -8.22 -4.59 -5.16
N ASN A 11 -8.86 -5.22 -6.14
CA ASN A 11 -9.25 -6.62 -6.04
C ASN A 11 -8.05 -7.55 -5.89
N GLU A 12 -6.97 -7.31 -6.65
CA GLU A 12 -5.70 -8.04 -6.53
C GLU A 12 -5.11 -7.88 -5.12
N ALA A 13 -5.07 -6.66 -4.59
CA ALA A 13 -4.55 -6.41 -3.24
C ALA A 13 -5.39 -7.08 -2.14
N MET A 14 -6.68 -7.25 -2.38
CA MET A 14 -7.59 -7.96 -1.46
C MET A 14 -7.27 -9.46 -1.34
N GLU A 15 -6.60 -10.08 -2.31
CA GLU A 15 -6.16 -11.48 -2.22
C GLU A 15 -4.99 -11.69 -1.26
N HIS A 16 -4.28 -10.61 -0.90
CA HIS A 16 -3.11 -10.63 -0.02
C HIS A 16 -3.42 -10.17 1.42
N VAL A 17 -4.69 -9.96 1.76
CA VAL A 17 -5.15 -9.60 3.10
C VAL A 17 -6.37 -10.40 3.51
N ASP A 18 -6.59 -10.52 4.81
CA ASP A 18 -7.77 -11.15 5.39
C ASP A 18 -8.97 -10.18 5.50
N SER A 19 -8.74 -8.86 5.41
CA SER A 19 -9.78 -7.86 5.63
C SER A 19 -9.59 -6.58 4.81
N ARG A 20 -10.69 -6.08 4.24
CA ARG A 20 -10.75 -4.78 3.54
C ARG A 20 -10.31 -3.63 4.44
N TYR A 21 -10.66 -3.71 5.72
CA TYR A 21 -10.26 -2.72 6.71
C TYR A 21 -8.74 -2.73 6.90
N ARG A 22 -8.15 -3.92 7.01
CA ARG A 22 -6.69 -4.07 7.15
C ARG A 22 -5.97 -3.49 5.94
N LEU A 23 -6.39 -3.83 4.73
CA LEU A 23 -5.81 -3.23 3.51
C LEU A 23 -5.89 -1.71 3.56
N SER A 24 -7.05 -1.16 3.87
CA SER A 24 -7.24 0.29 3.97
C SER A 24 -6.26 0.93 4.95
N VAL A 25 -6.13 0.37 6.16
CA VAL A 25 -5.21 0.90 7.19
C VAL A 25 -3.76 0.88 6.72
N ILE A 26 -3.29 -0.21 6.10
CA ILE A 26 -1.93 -0.32 5.57
C ILE A 26 -1.68 0.79 4.53
N LEU A 27 -2.58 0.90 3.55
CA LEU A 27 -2.45 1.84 2.45
C LEU A 27 -2.52 3.28 2.94
N PHE A 28 -3.41 3.61 3.87
CA PHE A 28 -3.52 4.97 4.43
C PHE A 28 -2.30 5.36 5.25
N LYS A 29 -1.78 4.47 6.11
CA LYS A 29 -0.56 4.74 6.88
C LYS A 29 0.61 5.01 5.95
N ARG A 30 0.76 4.20 4.89
CA ARG A 30 1.84 4.41 3.92
C ARG A 30 1.64 5.68 3.09
N ALA A 31 0.44 5.94 2.58
CA ALA A 31 0.12 7.15 1.84
C ALA A 31 0.39 8.41 2.68
N ARG A 32 0.10 8.39 3.98
CA ARG A 32 0.42 9.47 4.90
C ARG A 32 1.93 9.69 5.02
N ALA A 33 2.74 8.65 5.11
CA ALA A 33 4.20 8.78 5.15
C ALA A 33 4.74 9.44 3.86
N ILE A 34 4.22 9.04 2.69
CA ILE A 34 4.58 9.64 1.40
C ILE A 34 4.17 11.12 1.38
N ASN A 35 2.96 11.44 1.83
CA ASN A 35 2.47 12.82 1.91
C ASN A 35 3.31 13.69 2.88
N GLN A 36 3.91 13.08 3.90
CA GLN A 36 4.85 13.72 4.83
C GLN A 36 6.29 13.84 4.28
N GLY A 37 6.54 13.41 3.04
CA GLY A 37 7.82 13.55 2.35
C GLY A 37 8.67 12.28 2.30
N ASP A 38 8.19 11.12 2.79
CA ASP A 38 8.90 9.85 2.56
C ASP A 38 8.88 9.50 1.07
N GLN A 39 10.00 8.97 0.59
CA GLN A 39 10.13 8.67 -0.83
C GLN A 39 9.32 7.43 -1.21
N PRO A 40 8.67 7.43 -2.40
CA PRO A 40 8.11 6.22 -2.99
C PRO A 40 9.18 5.15 -3.15
N LEU A 41 8.86 3.92 -2.73
CA LEU A 41 9.68 2.72 -2.90
C LEU A 41 9.52 2.11 -4.29
N ALA A 42 8.45 2.50 -5.00
CA ALA A 42 8.15 2.02 -6.33
C ALA A 42 7.86 3.17 -7.28
N THR A 43 8.32 3.04 -8.53
CA THR A 43 7.76 3.81 -9.64
C THR A 43 6.29 3.40 -9.82
N ALA A 44 5.40 4.40 -9.77
CA ALA A 44 3.98 4.22 -9.97
C ALA A 44 3.52 5.08 -11.14
N LYS A 45 2.58 4.57 -11.93
CA LYS A 45 1.92 5.35 -13.00
C LYS A 45 1.02 6.46 -12.45
N SER A 46 0.71 6.43 -11.16
CA SER A 46 -0.12 7.43 -10.49
C SER A 46 0.75 8.29 -9.56
N GLN A 47 0.48 9.59 -9.55
CA GLN A 47 1.11 10.53 -8.60
C GLN A 47 0.37 10.60 -7.25
N LYS A 48 -0.82 9.98 -7.14
CA LYS A 48 -1.58 9.99 -5.89
C LYS A 48 -0.97 8.99 -4.91
N GLU A 49 -0.69 9.44 -3.69
CA GLU A 49 0.03 8.72 -2.65
C GLU A 49 -0.64 7.39 -2.29
N TYR A 50 -1.97 7.34 -2.28
CA TYR A 50 -2.72 6.11 -2.05
C TYR A 50 -2.42 5.04 -3.12
N PHE A 51 -2.38 5.43 -4.39
CA PHE A 51 -2.11 4.49 -5.48
C PHE A 51 -0.63 4.13 -5.58
N ILE A 52 0.27 5.01 -5.12
CA ILE A 52 1.68 4.66 -4.91
C ILE A 52 1.76 3.56 -3.84
N ALA A 53 1.14 3.76 -2.67
CA ALA A 53 1.10 2.77 -1.60
C ALA A 53 0.49 1.42 -2.05
N LEU A 54 -0.58 1.46 -2.85
CA LEU A 54 -1.19 0.24 -3.40
C LEU A 54 -0.23 -0.54 -4.31
N ASN A 55 0.51 0.16 -5.17
CA ASN A 55 1.53 -0.47 -6.01
C ASN A 55 2.69 -1.02 -5.18
N GLU A 56 3.14 -0.30 -4.14
CA GLU A 56 4.17 -0.78 -3.23
C GLU A 56 3.73 -2.03 -2.46
N PHE A 57 2.47 -2.09 -2.05
CA PHE A 57 1.88 -3.26 -1.37
C PHE A 57 1.88 -4.49 -2.29
N LEU A 58 1.39 -4.34 -3.52
CA LEU A 58 1.36 -5.42 -4.50
C LEU A 58 2.76 -5.90 -4.90
N LYS A 59 3.75 -5.00 -4.89
CA LYS A 59 5.17 -5.35 -5.11
C LYS A 59 5.83 -5.98 -3.88
N GLY A 60 5.13 -6.07 -2.75
CA GLY A 60 5.64 -6.65 -1.50
C GLY A 60 6.55 -5.74 -0.69
N TYR A 61 6.71 -4.47 -1.06
CA TYR A 61 7.59 -3.51 -0.36
C TYR A 61 7.01 -3.05 0.99
N ILE A 62 5.69 -3.10 1.13
CA ILE A 62 5.00 -2.85 2.39
C ILE A 62 4.22 -4.09 2.79
N GLN A 63 4.43 -4.53 4.04
CA GLN A 63 3.72 -5.67 4.61
C GLN A 63 3.15 -5.28 5.97
N TRP A 64 2.04 -5.90 6.34
CA TRP A 64 1.51 -5.81 7.69
C TRP A 64 2.21 -6.84 8.56
N LYS A 65 2.79 -6.37 9.66
CA LYS A 65 3.13 -7.24 10.79
C LYS A 65 2.06 -7.07 11.86
N ASP A 66 1.74 -8.18 12.53
CA ASP A 66 0.81 -8.16 13.64
C ASP A 66 1.23 -7.08 14.66
N PRO A 67 0.31 -6.30 15.23
CA PRO A 67 0.64 -5.31 16.25
C PRO A 67 1.44 -5.88 17.42
N SER A 68 1.31 -7.19 17.70
CA SER A 68 2.11 -7.91 18.69
C SER A 68 3.60 -8.02 18.35
N GLU A 69 4.00 -7.82 17.08
CA GLU A 69 5.38 -7.87 16.60
C GLU A 69 6.08 -6.49 16.47
N GLY A 70 5.41 -5.40 16.85
CA GLY A 70 6.00 -4.06 16.96
C GLY A 70 6.04 -3.20 15.68
N GLU A 71 6.71 -2.04 15.78
CA GLU A 71 6.79 -0.96 14.78
C GLU A 71 7.24 -1.40 13.37
N TRP A 72 6.75 -0.67 12.36
CA TRP A 72 6.97 -0.90 10.93
C TRP A 72 8.47 -1.10 10.60
N ARG A 73 8.79 -2.12 9.79
CA ARG A 73 10.12 -2.28 9.19
C ARG A 73 10.01 -2.30 7.67
N LYS A 74 10.77 -1.44 6.98
CA LYS A 74 10.94 -1.51 5.52
C LYS A 74 11.57 -2.86 5.20
N VAL A 75 10.90 -3.66 4.37
CA VAL A 75 11.47 -4.91 3.86
C VAL A 75 12.41 -4.52 2.71
N LYS A 76 13.67 -4.97 2.82
CA LYS A 76 14.75 -4.67 1.86
C LYS A 76 14.52 -5.36 0.52
#